data_AF-A0A8C6QQY6-F1
#
_entry.id   AF-A0A8C6QQY6-F1
#
_cell.length_a   1.000
_cell.length_b   1.000
_cell.length_c   1.000
_cell.angle_alpha   90.00
_cell.angle_beta   90.00
_cell.angle_gamma   90.00
#
_symmetry.space_group_name_H-M   'P 1'
#
loop_
_entity.id
_entity.type
_entity.pdbx_description
1 polymer ?
#
loop_
_entity_poly.entity_id
_entity_poly.type
_entity_poly.pdbx_seq_one_letter_code
_entity_poly.pdbx_strand_id
1 'polypeptide(L)'
;ELEPSVNIQGGTTEGDLLFAQKCKELQGFIRPLTDLLNGLKMGRFERGLSSFQQSVAMDRIQRIVGVLQKPEMGERYLGTLLQVEGMLKTWFPHIAAQKSSLGGSKHRFTK
;
A
#
# COMPACT_ATOMS: atom_id res chain seq x y z
N GLU A 1 -21.72 40.26 -22.08
CA GLU A 1 -20.72 40.54 -21.03
C GLU A 1 -21.33 40.13 -19.69
N LEU A 2 -20.97 38.95 -19.18
CA LEU A 2 -21.40 38.38 -17.89
C LEU A 2 -20.39 37.26 -17.55
N GLU A 3 -19.37 37.59 -16.75
CA GLU A 3 -18.60 36.65 -15.92
C GLU A 3 -19.29 36.58 -14.52
N PRO A 4 -19.01 35.63 -13.59
CA PRO A 4 -17.97 34.59 -13.60
C PRO A 4 -18.52 33.19 -13.22
N SER A 5 -18.15 32.13 -13.95
CA SER A 5 -18.38 30.75 -13.50
C SER A 5 -17.06 30.15 -13.04
N VAL A 6 -16.70 30.40 -11.78
CA VAL A 6 -15.63 29.64 -11.09
C VAL A 6 -16.14 28.21 -10.92
N ASN A 7 -15.91 27.38 -11.94
CA ASN A 7 -16.26 25.98 -11.93
C ASN A 7 -15.20 25.23 -11.10
N ILE A 8 -15.51 25.05 -9.81
CA ILE A 8 -14.99 24.04 -8.88
C ILE A 8 -13.50 23.69 -9.09
N GLN A 9 -12.63 24.26 -8.25
CA GLN A 9 -11.28 23.76 -8.00
C GLN A 9 -11.35 22.40 -7.27
N GLY A 10 -11.79 21.37 -7.99
CA GLY A 10 -11.73 19.95 -7.61
C GLY A 10 -10.85 19.19 -8.59
N GLY A 11 -9.82 19.85 -9.12
CA GLY A 11 -8.86 19.23 -10.02
C GLY A 11 -7.96 18.30 -9.22
N THR A 12 -8.02 17.01 -9.54
CA THR A 12 -7.05 16.01 -9.07
C THR A 12 -5.64 16.59 -9.24
N THR A 13 -4.91 16.79 -8.15
CA THR A 13 -3.57 17.36 -8.22
C THR A 13 -2.61 16.31 -8.78
N GLU A 14 -1.42 16.73 -9.22
CA GLU A 14 -0.37 15.78 -9.62
C GLU A 14 -0.04 14.82 -8.46
N GLY A 15 -0.03 15.33 -7.23
CA GLY A 15 0.16 14.51 -6.04
C GLY A 15 -0.94 13.48 -5.82
N ASP A 16 -2.21 13.80 -6.11
CA ASP A 16 -3.33 12.86 -6.00
C ASP A 16 -3.19 11.72 -7.03
N LEU A 17 -2.77 12.06 -8.26
CA LEU A 17 -2.49 11.06 -9.31
C LEU A 17 -1.32 10.15 -8.91
N LEU A 18 -0.24 10.74 -8.38
CA LEU A 18 0.92 9.98 -7.88
C LEU A 18 0.54 9.07 -6.71
N PHE A 19 -0.28 9.55 -5.78
CA PHE A 19 -0.79 8.76 -4.66
C PHE A 19 -1.60 7.56 -5.16
N ALA A 20 -2.56 7.79 -6.07
CA ALA A 20 -3.37 6.72 -6.65
C ALA A 20 -2.51 5.68 -7.39
N GLN A 21 -1.53 6.14 -8.17
CA GLN A 21 -0.59 5.27 -8.88
C GLN A 21 0.25 4.43 -7.89
N LYS A 22 0.74 5.03 -6.81
CA LYS A 22 1.49 4.32 -5.76
C LYS A 22 0.63 3.29 -5.03
N CYS A 23 -0.62 3.61 -4.69
CA CYS A 23 -1.57 2.64 -4.15
C CYS A 23 -1.76 1.44 -5.09
N LYS A 24 -1.85 1.67 -6.41
CA LYS A 24 -1.93 0.63 -7.43
C LYS A 24 -0.65 -0.24 -7.48
N GLU A 25 0.52 0.38 -7.38
CA GLU A 25 1.80 -0.33 -7.27
C GLU A 25 1.90 -1.19 -6.01
N LEU A 26 1.26 -0.78 -4.92
CA LEU A 26 1.33 -1.48 -3.64
C LEU A 26 0.20 -2.50 -3.42
N GLN A 27 -0.75 -2.65 -4.35
CA GLN A 27 -1.86 -3.62 -4.21
C GLN A 27 -1.40 -5.06 -3.97
N GLY A 28 -0.24 -5.44 -4.51
CA GLY A 28 0.33 -6.78 -4.31
C GLY A 28 0.63 -7.12 -2.85
N PHE A 29 0.80 -6.11 -1.99
CA PHE A 29 1.06 -6.29 -0.56
C PHE A 29 -0.24 -6.42 0.26
N ILE A 30 -1.44 -6.17 -0.29
CA ILE A 30 -2.69 -6.27 0.48
C ILE A 30 -2.92 -7.68 0.99
N ARG A 31 -2.70 -8.70 0.14
CA ARG A 31 -2.91 -10.10 0.52
C ARG A 31 -2.01 -10.55 1.69
N PRO A 32 -0.67 -10.42 1.63
CA PRO A 32 0.19 -10.81 2.75
C PRO A 32 -0.05 -9.97 4.01
N LEU A 33 -0.41 -8.69 3.89
CA LEU A 33 -0.81 -7.88 5.05
C LEU A 33 -2.10 -8.40 5.69
N THR A 34 -3.08 -8.81 4.88
CA THR A 34 -4.34 -9.39 5.36
C THR A 34 -4.09 -10.75 6.03
N ASP A 35 -3.23 -11.58 5.45
CA ASP A 35 -2.84 -12.87 6.03
C ASP A 35 -2.10 -12.70 7.36
N LEU A 36 -1.22 -11.69 7.45
CA LEU A 36 -0.54 -11.31 8.70
C LEU A 36 -1.54 -10.84 9.76
N LEU A 37 -2.50 -9.98 9.38
CA LEU A 37 -3.56 -9.52 10.27
C LEU A 37 -4.43 -10.68 10.80
N ASN A 38 -4.77 -11.63 9.94
CA ASN A 38 -5.50 -12.84 10.34
C ASN A 38 -4.66 -13.71 11.30
N GLY A 39 -3.36 -13.84 11.05
CA GLY A 39 -2.45 -14.51 11.98
C GLY A 39 -2.41 -13.86 13.36
N LEU A 40 -2.40 -12.53 13.43
CA LEU A 40 -2.50 -11.78 14.69
C LEU A 40 -3.84 -12.06 15.40
N LYS A 41 -4.96 -12.00 14.69
CA LYS A 41 -6.30 -12.29 15.24
C LYS A 41 -6.44 -13.73 15.75
N MET A 42 -5.75 -14.68 15.13
CA MET A 42 -5.77 -16.10 15.51
C MET A 42 -4.76 -16.45 16.61
N GLY A 43 -4.08 -15.46 17.20
CA GLY A 43 -3.12 -15.69 18.29
C GLY A 43 -1.77 -16.28 17.84
N ARG A 44 -1.45 -16.28 16.53
CA ARG A 44 -0.20 -16.86 16.00
C ARG A 44 1.06 -16.23 16.61
N PHE A 45 0.96 -15.01 17.14
CA PHE A 45 2.07 -14.24 17.66
C PHE A 45 2.01 -14.01 19.19
N GLU A 46 1.18 -14.73 19.93
CA GLU A 46 1.02 -14.52 21.40
C GLU A 46 2.30 -14.80 22.19
N ARG A 47 3.19 -15.67 21.69
CA ARG A 47 4.47 -15.96 22.34
C ARG A 47 5.56 -14.93 22.03
N GLY A 48 5.37 -14.07 21.03
CA GLY A 48 6.38 -13.13 20.54
C GLY A 48 6.03 -11.65 20.71
N LEU A 49 4.77 -11.35 21.01
CA LEU A 49 4.26 -9.99 21.19
C LEU A 49 3.33 -9.95 22.41
N SER A 50 3.45 -8.91 23.22
CA SER A 50 2.45 -8.65 24.27
C SER A 50 1.09 -8.33 23.66
N SER A 51 0.01 -8.52 24.41
CA SER A 51 -1.35 -8.18 23.97
C SER A 51 -1.49 -6.73 23.50
N PHE A 52 -0.76 -5.80 24.13
CA PHE A 52 -0.70 -4.41 23.70
C PHE A 52 0.02 -4.26 22.36
N GLN A 53 1.18 -4.89 22.19
CA GLN A 53 1.92 -4.86 20.92
C GLN A 53 1.11 -5.47 19.78
N GLN A 54 0.38 -6.56 20.03
CA GLN A 54 -0.50 -7.17 19.04
C GLN A 54 -1.62 -6.21 18.61
N SER A 55 -2.27 -5.55 19.57
CA SER A 55 -3.35 -4.59 19.30
C SER A 55 -2.84 -3.41 18.47
N VAL A 56 -1.67 -2.87 18.82
CA VAL A 56 -1.02 -1.80 18.05
C VAL A 56 -0.64 -2.31 16.66
N ALA A 57 -0.04 -3.50 16.54
CA ALA A 57 0.33 -4.07 15.24
C ALA A 57 -0.90 -4.26 14.33
N MET A 58 -2.01 -4.74 14.87
CA MET A 58 -3.27 -4.88 14.14
C MET A 58 -3.79 -3.53 13.63
N ASP A 59 -3.85 -2.50 14.49
CA ASP A 59 -4.24 -1.14 14.08
C ASP A 59 -3.34 -0.61 12.96
N ARG A 60 -2.02 -0.76 13.11
CA ARG A 60 -1.06 -0.30 12.10
C ARG A 60 -1.24 -1.01 10.76
N ILE A 61 -1.40 -2.34 10.76
CA ILE A 61 -1.63 -3.12 9.53
C ILE A 61 -2.96 -2.73 8.89
N GLN A 62 -4.04 -2.61 9.67
CA GLN A 62 -5.34 -2.20 9.15
C GLN A 62 -5.31 -0.80 8.52
N ARG A 63 -4.58 0.14 9.13
CA ARG A 63 -4.38 1.48 8.56
C ARG A 63 -3.64 1.42 7.23
N ILE A 64 -2.56 0.64 7.13
CA ILE A 64 -1.82 0.47 5.87
C ILE A 64 -2.75 -0.09 4.79
N VAL A 65 -3.45 -1.19 5.07
CA VAL A 65 -4.39 -1.80 4.10
C VAL A 65 -5.47 -0.79 3.69
N GLY A 66 -6.04 -0.05 4.64
CA GLY A 66 -7.06 0.95 4.37
C GLY A 66 -6.56 2.09 3.48
N VAL A 67 -5.33 2.56 3.68
CA VAL A 67 -4.69 3.57 2.81
C VAL A 67 -4.49 3.01 1.39
N LEU A 68 -3.97 1.79 1.28
CA LEU A 68 -3.74 1.14 -0.02
C LEU A 68 -5.04 0.91 -0.81
N GLN A 69 -6.16 0.68 -0.12
CA GLN A 69 -7.47 0.45 -0.75
C GLN A 69 -8.22 1.73 -1.12
N LYS A 70 -7.80 2.90 -0.63
CA LYS A 70 -8.48 4.18 -0.83
C LYS A 70 -7.59 5.19 -1.57
N PRO A 71 -7.42 5.04 -2.90
CA PRO A 71 -6.62 5.97 -3.69
C PRO A 71 -7.20 7.39 -3.70
N GLU A 72 -8.48 7.57 -3.36
CA GLU A 72 -9.12 8.91 -3.27
C GLU A 72 -8.71 9.72 -2.04
N MET A 73 -7.93 9.15 -1.12
CA MET A 73 -7.44 9.87 0.07
C MET A 73 -6.46 11.00 -0.28
N GLY A 74 -5.83 10.93 -1.44
CA GLY A 74 -5.07 12.02 -2.05
C GLY A 74 -3.67 12.28 -1.47
N GLU A 75 -3.03 13.32 -2.00
CA GLU A 75 -1.62 13.64 -1.82
C GLU A 75 -1.22 13.95 -0.37
N ARG A 76 -2.19 14.34 0.47
CA ARG A 76 -1.96 14.64 1.89
C ARG A 76 -1.40 13.44 2.67
N TYR A 77 -1.53 12.23 2.14
CA TYR A 77 -0.94 11.00 2.70
C TYR A 77 0.21 10.43 1.86
N LEU A 78 0.65 11.12 0.81
CA LEU A 78 1.71 10.63 -0.08
C LEU A 78 3.03 10.40 0.65
N GLY A 79 3.44 11.32 1.53
CA GLY A 79 4.64 11.13 2.35
C GLY A 79 4.57 9.85 3.21
N THR A 80 3.44 9.61 3.85
CA THR A 80 3.19 8.39 4.64
C THR A 80 3.18 7.14 3.76
N LEU A 81 2.57 7.21 2.58
CA LEU A 81 2.51 6.10 1.62
C LEU A 81 3.92 5.68 1.15
N LEU A 82 4.80 6.65 0.88
CA LEU A 82 6.18 6.37 0.47
C LEU A 82 7.01 5.74 1.61
N GLN A 83 6.80 6.16 2.86
CA GLN A 83 7.42 5.48 4.01
C GLN A 83 6.93 4.04 4.13
N VAL A 84 5.62 3.83 3.99
CA VAL A 84 5.00 2.50 3.99
C VAL A 84 5.54 1.66 2.84
N GLU A 85 5.71 2.20 1.63
CA GLU A 85 6.34 1.50 0.49
C GLU A 85 7.72 0.95 0.87
N GLY A 86 8.58 1.77 1.48
CA GLY A 86 9.91 1.33 1.92
C GLY A 86 9.85 0.22 2.97
N MET A 87 8.94 0.33 3.93
CA MET A 87 8.71 -0.71 4.95
C MET A 87 8.22 -2.01 4.31
N LEU A 88 7.24 -1.94 3.41
CA LEU A 88 6.68 -3.12 2.73
C LEU A 88 7.70 -3.84 1.87
N LYS A 89 8.57 -3.11 1.16
CA LYS A 89 9.67 -3.71 0.38
C LYS A 89 10.67 -4.43 1.27
N THR A 90 10.92 -3.92 2.48
CA THR A 90 11.81 -4.55 3.46
C THR A 90 11.17 -5.79 4.10
N TRP A 91 9.87 -5.72 4.43
CA TRP A 91 9.14 -6.83 5.06
C TRP A 91 8.78 -7.95 4.08
N PHE A 92 8.52 -7.62 2.82
CA PHE A 92 8.10 -8.57 1.79
C PHE A 92 8.94 -8.43 0.50
N PRO A 93 10.25 -8.70 0.55
CA PRO A 93 11.17 -8.46 -0.57
C PRO A 93 10.83 -9.28 -1.83
N HIS A 94 10.27 -10.48 -1.66
CA HIS A 94 9.86 -11.34 -2.78
C HIS A 94 8.76 -10.70 -3.65
N ILE A 95 7.85 -9.92 -3.07
CA ILE A 95 6.76 -9.25 -3.79
C ILE A 95 7.28 -8.04 -4.57
N ALA A 96 8.24 -7.32 -3.99
CA ALA A 96 8.91 -6.21 -4.65
C ALA A 96 9.67 -6.68 -5.90
N ALA A 97 10.33 -7.84 -5.82
CA ALA A 97 11.09 -8.43 -6.91
C ALA A 97 10.21 -8.90 -8.09
N GLN A 98 8.96 -9.32 -7.86
CA GLN A 98 8.09 -9.78 -8.95
C GLN A 98 7.66 -8.63 -9.88
N LYS A 99 7.62 -7.39 -9.40
CA LYS A 99 7.27 -6.23 -10.23
C LYS A 99 8.42 -5.73 -11.10
N SER A 100 9.68 -5.94 -10.71
CA SER A 100 10.83 -5.68 -11.58
C SER A 100 11.02 -6.77 -12.64
N SER A 101 10.59 -8.01 -12.36
CA SER A 101 10.71 -9.13 -13.30
C SER A 101 9.74 -9.08 -14.50
N LEU A 102 8.69 -8.24 -14.46
CA LEU A 102 7.78 -8.05 -15.59
C LEU A 102 8.42 -7.33 -16.80
N GLY A 103 9.68 -6.87 -16.67
CA GLY A 103 10.49 -6.33 -17.75
C GLY A 103 11.58 -7.27 -18.31
N GLY A 104 11.72 -8.50 -17.80
CA GLY A 104 12.84 -9.34 -18.23
C GLY A 104 12.73 -10.79 -17.77
N SER A 105 12.10 -11.62 -18.60
CA SER A 105 12.64 -12.92 -19.02
C SER A 105 11.63 -13.61 -19.92
N LYS A 106 11.56 -13.09 -21.16
CA LYS A 106 11.02 -13.84 -22.28
C LYS A 106 12.02 -14.96 -22.58
N HIS A 107 11.58 -16.19 -22.38
CA HIS A 107 12.01 -17.37 -23.12
C HIS A 107 13.49 -17.78 -23.02
N ARG A 108 13.74 -18.95 -22.40
CA ARG A 108 14.42 -20.03 -23.12
C ARG A 108 14.15 -21.40 -22.49
N PHE A 109 13.46 -22.20 -23.29
CA PHE A 109 13.40 -23.65 -23.23
C PHE A 109 14.80 -24.31 -23.32
N THR A 110 14.79 -25.61 -23.02
CA THR A 110 15.81 -26.67 -23.22
C THR A 110 16.85 -26.76 -22.11
N LYS A 111 17.08 -27.92 -21.49
CA LYS A 111 17.25 -29.26 -22.07
C LYS A 111 16.71 -30.36 -21.16
#